data_AF-A0A7V1QAV0-F1
#
_entry.id   AF-A0A7V1QAV0-F1
#
_cell.length_a   1.000
_cell.length_b   1.000
_cell.length_c   1.000
_cell.angle_alpha   90.00
_cell.angle_beta   90.00
_cell.angle_gamma   90.00
#
_symmetry.space_group_name_H-M   'P 1'
#
loop_
_entity.id
_entity.type
_entity.pdbx_description
1 polymer ?
#
loop_
_entity_poly.entity_id
_entity_poly.type
_entity_poly.pdbx_seq_one_letter_code
_entity_poly.pdbx_strand_id
1 'polypeptide(L)'
;RTTAIAFDFAEALSFEGETGPYVQYAVVRARSIFRKLQEAGMERRPLEPKHVAEINRLLNAHDDLWTLLYFAARLEEFVRQACESYEPAILAKYAFQLAQRFNNFYHGYHILSEDDPLKREVYLAITEVVCERLVRALDLLGIEVPERM
;
A
#
# COMPACT_ATOMS: atom_id res chain seq x y z
N ARG A 1 -26.54 8.27 -6.10
CA ARG A 1 -25.74 9.52 -5.96
C ARG A 1 -26.57 10.73 -6.38
N THR A 2 -26.55 11.82 -5.60
CA THR A 2 -27.30 13.07 -5.85
C THR A 2 -26.43 14.33 -5.89
N THR A 3 -25.11 14.23 -5.66
CA THR A 3 -24.18 15.37 -5.69
C THR A 3 -23.69 15.63 -7.12
N ALA A 4 -23.73 16.89 -7.55
CA ALA A 4 -23.16 17.32 -8.83
C ALA A 4 -21.61 17.29 -8.77
N ILE A 5 -20.97 16.76 -9.80
CA ILE A 5 -19.51 16.75 -9.95
C ILE A 5 -19.14 17.89 -10.89
N ALA A 6 -18.45 18.90 -10.38
CA ALA A 6 -17.78 19.90 -11.21
C ALA A 6 -16.46 19.27 -11.69
N PHE A 7 -16.41 18.86 -12.95
CA PHE A 7 -15.25 18.15 -13.48
C PHE A 7 -14.10 19.12 -13.79
N ASP A 8 -12.90 18.83 -13.27
CA ASP A 8 -11.66 19.55 -13.53
C ASP A 8 -10.56 18.55 -13.93
N PHE A 9 -9.93 18.76 -15.09
CA PHE A 9 -8.86 17.90 -15.59
C PHE A 9 -7.57 17.98 -14.77
N ALA A 10 -7.21 19.17 -14.29
CA ALA A 10 -6.01 19.36 -13.48
C ALA A 10 -6.15 18.65 -12.13
N GLU A 11 -7.35 18.71 -11.53
CA GLU A 11 -7.65 17.96 -10.31
C GLU A 11 -7.62 16.45 -10.57
N ALA A 12 -8.30 15.97 -11.62
CA ALA A 12 -8.40 14.55 -11.93
C ALA A 12 -7.04 13.88 -12.25
N LEU A 13 -6.09 14.65 -12.79
CA LEU A 13 -4.74 14.18 -13.17
C LEU A 13 -3.65 14.51 -12.14
N SER A 14 -4.01 15.15 -11.03
CA SER A 14 -3.05 15.53 -9.99
C SER A 14 -2.42 14.29 -9.32
N PHE A 15 -1.12 14.38 -9.02
CA PHE A 15 -0.41 13.40 -8.18
C PHE A 15 -0.50 13.73 -6.69
N GLU A 16 -1.29 14.73 -6.33
CA GLU A 16 -1.59 15.16 -4.98
C GLU A 16 -3.11 15.13 -4.75
N GLY A 17 -3.54 14.77 -3.55
CA GLY A 17 -4.97 14.67 -3.22
C GLY A 17 -5.59 13.31 -3.58
N GLU A 18 -6.92 13.24 -3.50
CA GLU A 18 -7.71 12.01 -3.61
C GLU A 18 -7.93 11.56 -5.06
N THR A 19 -6.84 11.23 -5.76
CA THR A 19 -6.85 10.95 -7.21
C THR A 19 -6.39 9.53 -7.55
N GLY A 20 -6.76 9.06 -8.74
CA GLY A 20 -6.29 7.79 -9.29
C GLY A 20 -4.75 7.72 -9.44
N PRO A 21 -4.11 8.74 -10.06
CA PRO A 21 -2.66 8.80 -10.20
C PRO A 21 -1.90 8.69 -8.86
N TYR A 22 -2.42 9.29 -7.78
CA TYR A 22 -1.80 9.16 -6.45
C TYR A 22 -1.68 7.70 -6.00
N VAL A 23 -2.77 6.93 -6.16
CA VAL A 23 -2.83 5.52 -5.77
C VAL A 23 -1.98 4.65 -6.70
N GLN A 24 -2.04 4.89 -8.01
CA GLN A 24 -1.19 4.19 -8.99
C GLN A 24 0.29 4.39 -8.70
N TYR A 25 0.69 5.63 -8.37
CA TYR A 25 2.07 5.96 -8.05
C TYR A 25 2.58 5.24 -6.80
N ALA A 26 1.74 5.05 -5.78
CA ALA A 26 2.07 4.23 -4.62
C ALA A 26 2.40 2.77 -5.02
N VAL A 27 1.63 2.18 -5.93
CA VAL A 27 1.91 0.82 -6.45
C VAL A 27 3.20 0.78 -7.27
N VAL A 28 3.41 1.74 -8.18
CA VAL A 28 4.64 1.84 -8.98
C VAL A 28 5.88 1.95 -8.08
N ARG A 29 5.79 2.75 -7.01
CA ARG A 29 6.85 2.88 -6.00
C ARG A 29 7.10 1.57 -5.28
N ALA A 30 6.06 0.88 -4.83
CA ALA A 30 6.19 -0.44 -4.19
C ALA A 30 6.90 -1.44 -5.11
N ARG A 31 6.46 -1.55 -6.38
CA ARG A 31 7.11 -2.38 -7.41
C ARG A 31 8.56 -1.97 -7.66
N SER A 32 8.86 -0.66 -7.62
CA SER A 32 10.23 -0.17 -7.79
C SER A 32 11.18 -0.61 -6.66
N ILE A 33 10.70 -0.80 -5.43
CA ILE A 33 11.53 -1.30 -4.33
C ILE A 33 12.02 -2.71 -4.66
N PHE A 34 11.13 -3.60 -5.11
CA PHE A 34 11.50 -4.97 -5.48
C PHE A 34 12.40 -5.03 -6.71
N ARG A 35 12.17 -4.15 -7.70
CA ARG A 35 13.09 -4.01 -8.84
C ARG A 35 14.50 -3.62 -8.38
N LYS A 36 14.62 -2.62 -7.49
CA LYS A 36 15.92 -2.20 -6.92
C LYS A 36 16.57 -3.29 -6.06
N LEU A 37 15.79 -4.06 -5.31
CA LEU A 37 16.27 -5.22 -4.56
C LEU A 37 16.96 -6.22 -5.51
N GLN A 38 16.30 -6.55 -6.62
CA GLN A 38 16.82 -7.46 -7.65
C GLN A 38 18.06 -6.88 -8.35
N GLU A 39 18.04 -5.61 -8.74
CA GLU A 39 19.17 -4.92 -9.39
C GLU A 39 20.42 -4.88 -8.50
N ALA A 40 20.23 -4.80 -7.18
CA ALA A 40 21.30 -4.84 -6.20
C ALA A 40 21.80 -6.26 -5.87
N GLY A 41 21.20 -7.30 -6.47
CA GLY A 41 21.53 -8.71 -6.17
C GLY A 41 21.20 -9.12 -4.74
N MET A 42 20.26 -8.43 -4.08
CA MET A 42 19.83 -8.75 -2.73
C MET A 42 18.75 -9.84 -2.77
N GLU A 43 18.93 -10.88 -1.97
CA GLU A 43 17.96 -11.97 -1.85
C GLU A 43 17.01 -11.75 -0.67
N ARG A 44 15.73 -12.09 -0.89
CA ARG A 44 14.72 -12.20 0.18
C ARG A 44 15.08 -13.35 1.10
N ARG A 45 14.97 -13.13 2.41
CA ARG A 45 15.08 -14.19 3.43
C ARG A 45 13.70 -14.54 3.98
N PRO A 46 13.36 -15.83 4.10
CA PRO A 46 12.05 -16.23 4.59
C PRO A 46 11.85 -15.80 6.05
N LEU A 47 10.68 -15.24 6.35
CA LEU A 47 10.23 -15.04 7.72
C LEU A 47 9.74 -16.39 8.27
N GLU A 48 10.54 -17.00 9.14
CA GLU A 48 10.25 -18.29 9.77
C GLU A 48 9.48 -18.15 11.09
N PRO A 49 8.81 -19.22 11.58
CA PRO A 49 8.12 -19.22 12.87
C PRO A 49 8.98 -18.76 14.06
N LYS A 50 10.29 -19.00 14.03
CA LYS A 50 11.23 -18.56 15.07
C LYS A 50 11.33 -17.03 15.19
N HIS A 51 11.00 -16.28 14.14
CA HIS A 51 11.06 -14.81 14.13
C HIS A 51 9.81 -14.14 14.71
N VAL A 52 8.70 -14.88 14.90
CA VAL A 52 7.40 -14.31 15.29
C VAL A 52 7.48 -13.43 16.54
N ALA A 53 8.20 -13.88 17.57
CA ALA A 53 8.34 -13.12 18.82
C ALA A 53 9.08 -11.79 18.65
N GLU A 54 9.98 -11.70 17.68
CA GLU A 54 10.76 -10.49 17.39
C GLU A 54 10.00 -9.56 16.44
N ILE A 55 9.30 -10.13 15.44
CA ILE A 55 8.38 -9.39 14.58
C ILE A 55 7.28 -8.72 15.43
N ASN A 56 6.68 -9.45 16.37
CA ASN A 56 5.68 -8.88 17.27
C ASN A 56 6.25 -7.74 18.12
N ARG A 57 7.49 -7.87 18.61
CA ARG A 57 8.16 -6.78 19.34
C ARG A 57 8.38 -5.55 18.46
N LEU A 58 8.82 -5.74 17.21
CA LEU A 58 8.99 -4.67 16.24
C LEU A 58 7.67 -3.95 15.94
N LEU A 59 6.61 -4.71 15.63
CA LEU A 59 5.29 -4.13 15.32
C LEU A 59 4.68 -3.41 16.53
N ASN A 60 4.87 -3.92 17.74
CA ASN A 60 4.39 -3.26 18.96
C ASN A 60 5.19 -1.99 19.32
N ALA A 61 6.46 -1.91 18.90
CA ALA A 61 7.30 -0.73 19.11
C ALA A 61 6.97 0.41 18.13
N HIS A 62 6.32 0.09 17.00
CA HIS A 62 6.02 1.01 15.91
C HIS A 62 4.55 0.91 15.50
N ASP A 63 3.70 1.71 16.15
CA ASP A 63 2.24 1.69 15.97
C ASP A 63 1.82 1.95 14.51
N ASP A 64 2.60 2.74 13.77
CA ASP A 64 2.38 3.01 12.35
C ASP A 64 2.56 1.76 11.46
N LEU A 65 3.49 0.86 11.77
CA LEU A 65 3.63 -0.42 11.06
C LEU A 65 2.41 -1.33 11.28
N TRP A 66 1.98 -1.46 12.54
CA TRP A 66 0.83 -2.26 12.89
C TRP A 66 -0.46 -1.70 12.27
N THR A 67 -0.67 -0.40 12.38
CA THR A 67 -1.87 0.26 11.84
C THR A 67 -1.90 0.23 10.30
N LEU A 68 -0.75 0.25 9.61
CA LEU A 68 -0.68 0.03 8.16
C LEU A 68 -1.11 -1.39 7.79
N LEU A 69 -0.53 -2.41 8.42
CA LEU A 69 -0.87 -3.81 8.17
C LEU A 69 -2.34 -4.12 8.51
N TYR A 70 -2.80 -3.63 9.64
CA TYR A 70 -4.19 -3.79 10.06
C TYR A 70 -5.15 -3.15 9.06
N PHE A 71 -4.84 -1.95 8.56
CA PHE A 71 -5.67 -1.32 7.53
C PHE A 71 -5.62 -2.08 6.20
N ALA A 72 -4.45 -2.55 5.77
CA ALA A 72 -4.30 -3.37 4.58
C ALA A 72 -5.15 -4.66 4.64
N ALA A 73 -5.22 -5.30 5.80
CA ALA A 73 -6.00 -6.52 6.03
C ALA A 73 -7.54 -6.33 6.00
N ARG A 74 -8.02 -5.09 5.88
CA ARG A 74 -9.46 -4.77 5.86
C ARG A 74 -10.05 -4.62 4.46
N LEU A 75 -9.30 -4.92 3.40
CA LEU A 75 -9.79 -4.79 2.01
C LEU A 75 -11.16 -5.46 1.84
N GLU A 76 -11.32 -6.68 2.32
CA GLU A 76 -12.53 -7.49 2.18
C GLU A 76 -13.73 -6.87 2.92
N GLU A 77 -13.47 -6.15 4.01
CA GLU A 77 -14.49 -5.38 4.74
C GLU A 77 -14.99 -4.21 3.90
N PHE A 78 -14.08 -3.42 3.32
CA PHE A 78 -14.43 -2.28 2.48
C PHE A 78 -15.12 -2.71 1.18
N VAL A 79 -14.70 -3.82 0.59
CA VAL A 79 -15.37 -4.42 -0.58
C VAL A 79 -16.81 -4.81 -0.22
N ARG A 80 -17.01 -5.50 0.90
CA ARG A 80 -18.36 -5.87 1.37
C ARG A 80 -19.23 -4.65 1.59
N GLN A 81 -18.73 -3.63 2.28
CA GLN A 81 -19.45 -2.38 2.54
C GLN A 81 -19.83 -1.68 1.23
N ALA A 82 -18.92 -1.61 0.25
CA ALA A 82 -19.20 -1.04 -1.07
C ALA A 82 -20.30 -1.80 -1.81
N CYS A 83 -20.31 -3.14 -1.74
CA CYS A 83 -21.34 -3.98 -2.35
C CYS A 83 -22.71 -3.81 -1.66
N GLU A 84 -22.76 -3.88 -0.33
CA GLU A 84 -24.00 -3.78 0.45
C GLU A 84 -24.68 -2.42 0.31
N SER A 85 -23.90 -1.36 0.19
CA SER A 85 -24.39 0.02 0.03
C SER A 85 -24.54 0.47 -1.43
N TYR A 86 -24.08 -0.33 -2.39
CA TYR A 86 -23.97 0.05 -3.81
C TYR A 86 -23.16 1.35 -4.03
N GLU A 87 -22.14 1.61 -3.20
CA GLU A 87 -21.30 2.82 -3.28
C GLU A 87 -19.81 2.46 -3.49
N PRO A 88 -19.32 2.49 -4.75
CA PRO A 88 -17.92 2.15 -5.06
C PRO A 88 -16.90 3.15 -4.48
N ALA A 89 -17.32 4.37 -4.12
CA ALA A 89 -16.42 5.35 -3.51
C ALA A 89 -15.88 4.93 -2.15
N ILE A 90 -16.54 3.99 -1.46
CA ILE A 90 -16.01 3.38 -0.24
C ILE A 90 -14.67 2.69 -0.54
N LEU A 91 -14.61 1.92 -1.63
CA LEU A 91 -13.38 1.23 -2.04
C LEU A 91 -12.32 2.21 -2.58
N ALA A 92 -12.74 3.24 -3.31
CA ALA A 92 -11.81 4.29 -3.76
C ALA A 92 -11.16 5.02 -2.57
N LYS A 93 -11.95 5.35 -1.53
CA LYS A 93 -11.45 5.99 -0.31
C LYS A 93 -10.49 5.08 0.46
N TYR A 94 -10.80 3.79 0.56
CA TYR A 94 -9.89 2.80 1.13
C TYR A 94 -8.55 2.77 0.39
N ALA A 95 -8.57 2.68 -0.95
CA ALA A 95 -7.36 2.61 -1.75
C ALA A 95 -6.49 3.87 -1.55
N PHE A 96 -7.11 5.06 -1.55
CA PHE A 96 -6.43 6.31 -1.25
C PHE A 96 -5.79 6.32 0.16
N GLN A 97 -6.56 5.95 1.18
CA GLN A 97 -6.08 5.93 2.57
C GLN A 97 -4.94 4.92 2.77
N LEU A 98 -5.01 3.76 2.12
CA LEU A 98 -3.93 2.78 2.16
C LEU A 98 -2.67 3.31 1.47
N ALA A 99 -2.81 3.94 0.31
CA ALA A 99 -1.70 4.58 -0.40
C ALA A 99 -1.05 5.70 0.43
N GLN A 100 -1.85 6.52 1.14
CA GLN A 100 -1.34 7.55 2.03
C GLN A 100 -0.50 6.97 3.18
N ARG A 101 -1.03 5.92 3.85
CA ARG A 101 -0.30 5.23 4.93
C ARG A 101 0.99 4.59 4.41
N PHE A 102 0.95 3.98 3.22
CA PHE A 102 2.13 3.42 2.58
C PHE A 102 3.19 4.48 2.27
N ASN A 103 2.78 5.63 1.76
CA ASN A 103 3.70 6.72 1.47
C ASN A 103 4.38 7.23 2.75
N ASN A 104 3.62 7.37 3.86
CA ASN A 104 4.19 7.72 5.16
C ASN A 104 5.21 6.67 5.63
N PHE A 105 4.87 5.37 5.52
CA PHE A 105 5.80 4.28 5.82
C PHE A 105 7.07 4.35 4.95
N TYR A 106 6.92 4.55 3.64
CA TYR A 106 8.06 4.68 2.73
C TYR A 106 8.98 5.87 3.08
N HIS A 107 8.40 6.98 3.56
CA HIS A 107 9.18 8.15 4.00
C HIS A 107 9.84 7.95 5.37
N GLY A 108 9.21 7.18 6.27
CA GLY A 108 9.70 6.94 7.63
C GLY A 108 10.76 5.84 7.74
N TYR A 109 10.75 4.87 6.81
CA TYR A 109 11.57 3.66 6.91
C TYR A 109 12.51 3.48 5.73
N HIS A 110 13.78 3.24 6.03
CA HIS A 110 14.84 2.99 5.06
C HIS A 110 14.80 1.53 4.59
N ILE A 111 13.84 1.15 3.74
CA ILE A 111 13.54 -0.25 3.45
C ILE A 111 14.77 -1.04 2.97
N LEU A 112 15.41 -0.64 1.87
CA LEU A 112 16.51 -1.40 1.27
C LEU A 112 17.85 -1.24 1.99
N SER A 113 18.05 -0.10 2.66
CA SER A 113 19.28 0.23 3.38
C SER A 113 19.15 0.02 4.89
N GLU A 114 18.15 -0.76 5.33
CA GLU A 114 18.02 -1.17 6.73
C GLU A 114 19.11 -2.20 7.05
N ASP A 115 19.88 -1.91 8.11
CA ASP A 115 21.03 -2.71 8.52
C ASP A 115 20.61 -4.02 9.20
N ASP A 116 19.48 -4.00 9.92
CA ASP A 116 18.92 -5.20 10.55
C ASP A 116 18.24 -6.09 9.50
N PRO A 117 18.76 -7.29 9.22
CA PRO A 117 18.20 -8.15 8.19
C PRO A 117 16.76 -8.57 8.46
N LEU A 118 16.37 -8.75 9.73
CA LEU A 118 15.01 -9.12 10.06
C LEU A 118 14.06 -7.94 9.83
N LYS A 119 14.43 -6.73 10.28
CA LYS A 119 13.61 -5.53 10.03
C LYS A 119 13.42 -5.28 8.54
N ARG A 120 14.50 -5.39 7.76
CA ARG A 120 14.44 -5.27 6.30
C ARG A 120 13.42 -6.23 5.69
N GLU A 121 13.46 -7.51 6.08
CA GLU A 121 12.49 -8.49 5.57
C GLU A 121 11.06 -8.19 6.02
N VAL A 122 10.86 -7.69 7.25
CA VAL A 122 9.54 -7.22 7.71
C VAL A 122 9.05 -6.04 6.85
N TYR A 123 9.91 -5.05 6.57
CA TYR A 123 9.55 -3.90 5.73
C TYR A 123 9.24 -4.31 4.28
N LEU A 124 9.99 -5.26 3.74
CA LEU A 124 9.72 -5.85 2.42
C LEU A 124 8.38 -6.60 2.43
N ALA A 125 8.08 -7.38 3.46
CA ALA A 125 6.80 -8.08 3.60
C ALA A 125 5.62 -7.12 3.74
N ILE A 126 5.76 -6.03 4.51
CA ILE A 126 4.74 -4.97 4.60
C ILE A 126 4.51 -4.34 3.22
N THR A 127 5.59 -4.01 2.50
CA THR A 127 5.52 -3.44 1.15
C THR A 127 4.80 -4.36 0.18
N GLU A 128 5.08 -5.67 0.25
CA GLU A 128 4.46 -6.70 -0.59
C GLU A 128 2.95 -6.80 -0.33
N VAL A 129 2.55 -6.93 0.93
CA VAL A 129 1.14 -6.99 1.34
C VAL A 129 0.39 -5.74 0.87
N VAL A 130 0.94 -4.56 1.13
CA VAL A 130 0.29 -3.30 0.76
C VAL A 130 0.17 -3.17 -0.76
N CYS A 131 1.22 -3.53 -1.51
CA CYS A 131 1.19 -3.53 -2.97
C CYS A 131 0.09 -4.45 -3.51
N GLU A 132 -0.02 -5.67 -2.98
CA GLU A 132 -1.06 -6.63 -3.37
C GLU A 132 -2.47 -6.06 -3.12
N ARG A 133 -2.71 -5.46 -1.94
CA ARG A 133 -4.02 -4.90 -1.59
C ARG A 133 -4.38 -3.69 -2.45
N LEU A 134 -3.43 -2.80 -2.74
CA LEU A 134 -3.63 -1.67 -3.63
C LEU A 134 -3.93 -2.11 -5.08
N VAL A 135 -3.16 -3.06 -5.61
CA VAL A 135 -3.42 -3.63 -6.94
C VAL A 135 -4.82 -4.24 -6.99
N ARG A 136 -5.21 -5.00 -5.96
CA ARG A 136 -6.54 -5.62 -5.92
C ARG A 136 -7.66 -4.59 -5.81
N ALA A 137 -7.49 -3.54 -5.01
CA ALA A 137 -8.47 -2.47 -4.89
C ALA A 137 -8.66 -1.71 -6.21
N LEU A 138 -7.57 -1.41 -6.92
CA LEU A 138 -7.60 -0.74 -8.23
C LEU A 138 -8.22 -1.63 -9.32
N ASP A 139 -7.88 -2.92 -9.35
CA ASP A 139 -8.49 -3.93 -10.24
C ASP A 139 -10.01 -3.99 -10.08
N LEU A 140 -10.50 -4.05 -8.83
CA LEU A 140 -11.94 -4.02 -8.52
C LEU A 140 -12.64 -2.71 -8.92
N LEU A 141 -11.89 -1.60 -9.00
CA LEU A 141 -12.38 -0.31 -9.49
C LEU A 141 -12.25 -0.17 -11.02
N GLY A 142 -11.70 -1.16 -11.72
CA GLY A 142 -11.46 -1.12 -13.17
C GLY A 142 -10.31 -0.20 -13.57
N ILE A 143 -9.34 0.02 -12.67
CA ILE A 143 -8.19 0.91 -12.89
C ILE A 143 -6.92 0.07 -13.04
N GLU A 144 -6.29 0.14 -14.20
CA GLU A 144 -5.01 -0.50 -14.44
C GLU A 144 -3.87 0.27 -13.78
N VAL A 145 -2.84 -0.44 -13.33
CA VAL A 145 -1.62 0.18 -12.79
C VAL A 145 -0.51 0.12 -13.84
N PRO A 146 0.06 1.26 -14.26
CA PRO A 146 1.20 1.26 -15.18
C PRO A 146 2.43 0.58 -14.57
N GLU A 147 3.36 0.15 -15.43
CA GLU A 147 4.63 -0.41 -14.98
C GLU A 147 5.56 0.65 -14.36
N ARG A 148 5.46 1.90 -14.85
CA ARG A 148 6.28 3.06 -14.47
C ARG A 148 5.46 4.35 -14.57
N MET A 149 5.77 5.32 -13.71
CA MET A 149 5.24 6.69 -13.67
C MET A 149 6.36 7.64 -13.27
#